data_AF-A0A1Q3N2F0-F1
#
_entry.id   AF-A0A1Q3N2F0-F1
#
_cell.length_a   1.000
_cell.length_b   1.000
_cell.length_c   1.000
_cell.angle_alpha   90.00
_cell.angle_beta   90.00
_cell.angle_gamma   90.00
#
_symmetry.space_group_name_H-M   'P 1'
#
loop_
_entity.id
_entity.type
_entity.pdbx_description
1 polymer ?
#
loop_
_entity_poly.entity_id
_entity_poly.type
_entity_poly.pdbx_seq_one_letter_code
_entity_poly.pdbx_strand_id
1 'polypeptide(L)'
;MPKKLPTSKKQVSMWFLHLVVFAVVNAILWYICYAGKEGWQYPWPSWITAAWFLLLVGHACMIWANYEDKGYNEWKEQLTK
;
A
#
# COMPACT_ATOMS: atom_id res chain seq x y z
N MET A 1 -26.28 -2.45 7.93
CA MET A 1 -25.15 -2.09 7.04
C MET A 1 -23.85 -2.31 7.80
N PRO A 2 -22.77 -2.79 7.18
CA PRO A 2 -21.49 -2.96 7.87
C PRO A 2 -20.97 -1.62 8.39
N LYS A 3 -20.49 -1.59 9.63
CA LYS A 3 -20.04 -0.35 10.28
C LYS A 3 -18.60 -0.05 9.86
N LYS A 4 -18.32 1.23 9.59
CA LYS A 4 -16.96 1.69 9.29
C LYS A 4 -16.10 1.59 10.55
N LEU A 5 -14.92 0.99 10.42
CA LEU A 5 -13.97 0.90 11.53
C LEU A 5 -13.19 2.21 11.66
N PRO A 6 -13.00 2.73 12.89
CA PRO A 6 -12.25 3.96 13.10
C PRO A 6 -10.77 3.74 12.82
N THR A 7 -10.11 4.75 12.25
CA THR A 7 -8.67 4.75 12.01
C THR A 7 -7.90 5.08 13.29
N SER A 8 -6.77 4.40 13.52
CA SER A 8 -5.84 4.79 14.58
C SER A 8 -4.74 5.70 14.06
N LYS A 9 -4.24 6.62 14.92
CA LYS A 9 -3.09 7.48 14.61
C LYS A 9 -1.85 6.67 14.21
N LYS A 10 -1.64 5.51 14.83
CA LYS A 10 -0.53 4.60 14.51
C LYS A 10 -0.64 4.04 13.10
N GLN A 11 -1.82 3.62 12.67
CA GLN A 11 -2.05 3.13 11.30
C GLN A 11 -1.73 4.22 10.27
N VAL A 12 -2.22 5.44 10.48
CA VAL A 12 -1.94 6.57 9.59
C VAL A 12 -0.44 6.89 9.53
N SER A 13 0.24 6.93 10.68
CA SER A 13 1.69 7.16 10.73
C SER A 13 2.48 6.09 9.98
N MET A 14 2.10 4.81 10.12
CA MET A 14 2.75 3.72 9.40
C MET A 14 2.51 3.83 7.89
N TRP A 15 1.30 4.17 7.44
CA TRP A 15 1.05 4.40 6.02
C TRP A 15 1.91 5.55 5.47
N PHE A 16 2.04 6.65 6.21
CA PHE A 16 2.89 7.77 5.81
C PHE A 16 4.37 7.35 5.68
N LEU A 17 4.88 6.53 6.61
CA LEU A 17 6.21 5.94 6.49
C LEU A 17 6.37 5.13 5.19
N HIS A 18 5.39 4.31 4.83
CA HIS A 18 5.42 3.55 3.56
C HIS A 18 5.43 4.49 2.34
N LEU A 19 4.68 5.59 2.38
CA LEU A 19 4.68 6.60 1.32
C LEU A 19 6.05 7.24 1.14
N VAL A 20 6.71 7.61 2.24
CA VAL A 20 8.07 8.20 2.20
C VAL A 20 9.07 7.19 1.64
N VAL A 21 9.05 5.94 2.13
CA VAL A 21 9.94 4.89 1.64
C VAL A 21 9.69 4.60 0.15
N PHE A 22 8.43 4.53 -0.27
CA PHE A 22 8.05 4.38 -1.67
C PHE A 22 8.66 5.49 -2.53
N ALA A 23 8.52 6.76 -2.13
CA ALA A 23 9.02 7.89 -2.91
C ALA A 23 10.55 7.86 -3.04
N VAL A 24 11.27 7.65 -1.92
CA VAL A 24 12.74 7.65 -1.90
C VAL A 24 13.31 6.49 -2.73
N VAL A 25 12.80 5.27 -2.51
CA VAL A 25 13.32 4.08 -3.20
C VAL A 25 13.04 4.14 -4.70
N ASN A 26 11.85 4.60 -5.12
CA ASN A 26 11.56 4.76 -6.55
C ASN A 26 12.43 5.86 -7.17
N ALA A 27 12.63 7.00 -6.49
CA ALA A 27 13.53 8.03 -7.00
C ALA A 27 14.96 7.49 -7.23
N ILE A 28 15.48 6.70 -6.29
CA ILE A 28 16.79 6.04 -6.41
C ILE A 28 16.78 5.03 -7.57
N LEU A 29 15.74 4.19 -7.69
CA LEU A 29 15.61 3.20 -8.76
C LEU A 29 15.64 3.87 -10.14
N TRP A 30 14.82 4.89 -10.34
CA TRP A 30 14.78 5.64 -11.59
C TRP A 30 16.11 6.32 -11.89
N TYR A 31 16.76 6.92 -10.88
CA TYR A 31 18.08 7.51 -11.03
C TYR A 31 19.11 6.47 -11.48
N ILE A 32 19.23 5.34 -10.77
CA ILE A 32 20.21 4.30 -11.11
C ILE A 32 19.98 3.72 -12.50
N CYS A 33 18.73 3.53 -12.91
CA CYS A 33 18.41 2.97 -14.22
C CYS A 33 18.75 3.90 -15.39
N TYR A 34 18.69 5.22 -15.19
CA TYR A 34 18.79 6.21 -16.27
C TYR A 34 19.94 7.20 -16.16
N ALA A 35 20.71 7.19 -15.07
CA ALA A 35 21.88 8.02 -14.92
C ALA A 35 22.88 7.76 -16.06
N GLY A 36 23.21 8.82 -16.81
CA GLY A 36 24.19 8.76 -17.92
C GLY A 36 23.71 7.99 -19.15
N LYS A 37 22.43 7.62 -19.24
CA LYS A 37 21.87 6.99 -20.45
C LYS A 37 21.52 8.07 -21.49
N GLU A 38 21.98 7.88 -22.72
CA GLU A 38 21.62 8.70 -23.86
C GLU A 38 20.63 7.99 -24.78
N GLY A 39 19.83 8.77 -25.53
CA GLY A 39 18.80 8.26 -26.41
C GLY A 39 17.56 7.69 -25.68
N TRP A 40 16.62 7.16 -26.45
CA TRP A 40 15.40 6.59 -25.89
C TRP A 40 15.69 5.28 -25.15
N GLN A 41 15.21 5.19 -23.91
CA GLN A 41 15.29 3.99 -23.08
C GLN A 41 13.88 3.58 -22.65
N TYR A 42 13.59 2.28 -22.73
CA TYR A 42 12.33 1.77 -22.24
C TYR A 42 12.21 1.99 -20.71
N PRO A 43 11.07 2.50 -20.20
CA PRO A 43 10.88 2.88 -18.80
C PRO A 43 10.68 1.67 -17.86
N TRP A 44 11.59 0.71 -17.81
CA TRP A 44 11.50 -0.50 -16.98
C TRP A 44 11.03 -0.28 -15.52
N PRO A 45 11.54 0.73 -14.78
CA PRO A 45 11.09 0.99 -13.41
C PRO A 45 9.60 1.31 -13.27
N SER A 46 8.91 1.70 -14.34
CA SER A 46 7.48 2.02 -14.32
C SER A 46 6.62 0.85 -13.84
N TRP A 47 6.95 -0.39 -14.25
CA TRP A 47 6.25 -1.59 -13.82
C TRP A 47 6.36 -1.82 -12.31
N ILE A 48 7.58 -1.66 -11.78
CA ILE A 48 7.87 -1.83 -10.34
C ILE A 48 7.18 -0.72 -9.55
N THR A 49 7.29 0.52 -10.03
CA THR A 49 6.64 1.70 -9.43
C THR A 49 5.13 1.48 -9.34
N ALA A 50 4.49 1.04 -10.45
CA ALA A 50 3.05 0.83 -10.51
C ALA A 50 2.59 -0.32 -9.59
N ALA A 51 3.26 -1.48 -9.64
CA ALA A 51 2.93 -2.62 -8.81
C ALA A 51 3.04 -2.30 -7.31
N TRP A 52 4.09 -1.59 -6.90
CA TRP A 52 4.27 -1.19 -5.51
C TRP A 52 3.31 -0.06 -5.09
N PHE A 53 3.00 0.86 -6.01
CA PHE A 53 1.99 1.90 -5.77
C PHE A 53 0.61 1.29 -5.48
N LEU A 54 0.23 0.21 -6.16
CA LEU A 54 -1.00 -0.53 -5.86
C LEU A 54 -1.04 -1.04 -4.41
N LEU A 55 0.09 -1.48 -3.85
CA LEU A 55 0.16 -1.87 -2.44
C LEU A 55 -0.02 -0.66 -1.50
N LEU A 56 0.52 0.50 -1.86
CA LEU A 56 0.33 1.73 -1.08
C LEU A 56 -1.13 2.18 -1.06
N VAL A 57 -1.80 2.11 -2.21
CA VAL A 57 -3.24 2.38 -2.35
C VAL A 57 -4.04 1.32 -1.59
N GLY A 58 -3.71 0.04 -1.71
CA GLY A 58 -4.35 -1.03 -0.96
C GLY A 58 -4.24 -0.83 0.55
N HIS A 59 -3.07 -0.44 1.05
CA HIS A 59 -2.87 -0.10 2.45
C HIS A 59 -3.71 1.12 2.86
N ALA A 60 -3.83 2.13 2.00
CA ALA A 60 -4.72 3.26 2.25
C ALA A 60 -6.18 2.80 2.42
N CYS A 61 -6.66 1.92 1.53
CA CYS A 61 -7.99 1.33 1.63
C CYS A 61 -8.19 0.57 2.95
N MET A 62 -7.18 -0.19 3.40
CA MET A 62 -7.24 -0.91 4.68
C MET A 62 -7.31 0.00 5.92
N ILE A 63 -6.95 1.28 5.78
CA ILE A 63 -7.06 2.27 6.83
C ILE A 63 -8.39 3.01 6.71
N TRP A 64 -8.62 3.69 5.59
CA TRP A 64 -9.74 4.64 5.46
C TRP A 64 -11.03 4.05 4.89
N ALA A 65 -10.97 2.87 4.29
CA ALA A 65 -12.10 2.17 3.67
C ALA A 65 -12.37 0.79 4.32
N ASN A 66 -11.97 0.61 5.58
CA ASN A 66 -12.18 -0.64 6.32
C ASN A 66 -13.52 -0.67 7.06
N TYR A 67 -14.19 -1.82 7.02
CA TYR A 67 -15.52 -2.04 7.58
C TYR A 67 -15.55 -3.36 8.36
N GLU A 68 -16.52 -3.49 9.27
CA GLU A 68 -16.78 -4.75 9.97
C GLU A 68 -17.09 -5.88 8.96
N ASP A 69 -16.43 -7.02 9.15
CA ASP A 69 -16.75 -8.25 8.45
C ASP A 69 -17.86 -8.99 9.21
N LYS A 70 -18.98 -9.27 8.52
CA LYS A 70 -20.12 -10.00 9.09
C LYS A 70 -19.75 -11.44 9.46
N GLY A 71 -18.87 -12.08 8.70
CA GLY A 71 -18.47 -13.47 8.93
C GLY A 71 -17.51 -13.64 10.10
N TYR A 72 -16.94 -12.55 10.62
CA TYR A 72 -15.95 -12.61 11.69
C TYR A 72 -16.51 -13.16 13.01
N ASN A 73 -17.75 -12.81 13.35
CA ASN A 73 -18.39 -13.32 14.56
C ASN A 73 -18.80 -14.79 14.40
N GLU A 74 -19.35 -15.17 13.25
CA GLU A 74 -19.68 -16.57 12.94
C GLU A 74 -18.44 -17.46 13.01
N TRP A 75 -17.31 -17.01 12.45
CA TRP A 75 -16.04 -17.70 12.53
C TRP A 75 -15.54 -17.85 13.98
N LYS A 76 -15.67 -16.81 14.82
CA LYS A 76 -15.31 -16.89 16.24
C LYS A 76 -16.13 -17.92 17.00
N GLU A 77 -17.44 -17.96 16.75
CA GLU A 77 -18.33 -18.94 17.38
C GLU A 77 -17.97 -20.38 16.99
N GLN A 78 -17.58 -20.61 15.73
CA GLN A 78 -17.11 -21.91 15.25
C GLN A 78 -15.81 -22.37 15.94
N LEU A 79 -14.91 -21.47 16.29
CA LEU A 79 -13.67 -21.82 17.01
C LEU A 79 -13.89 -22.27 18.46
N THR A 80 -15.00 -21.87 19.07
CA THR A 80 -15.33 -22.18 20.47
C THR A 80 -16.27 -23.38 20.64
N LYS A 81 -16.71 -24.00 19.54
CA LYS A 81 -17.51 -25.23 19.51
C LYS A 81 -16.60 -26.44 19.27
#